data_AF-A0AB33B662-F1
#
_entry.id   AF-A0AB33B662-F1
#
_cell.length_a   1.000
_cell.length_b   1.000
_cell.length_c   1.000
_cell.angle_alpha   90.00
_cell.angle_beta   90.00
_cell.angle_gamma   90.00
#
_symmetry.space_group_name_H-M   'P 1'
#
loop_
_entity.id
_entity.type
_entity.pdbx_description
1 polymer ?
#
loop_
_entity_poly.entity_id
_entity_poly.type
_entity_poly.pdbx_seq_one_letter_code
_entity_poly.pdbx_strand_id
1 'polypeptide(L)'
;MSNEVSTLLTRYYVKLGMTAEEYIILNSYLNHSKIDYGQQDLNEIAEMTNKTLDEVKSTLQSLLDKGLISKDPIHHTIDILKLHLKLISVQNDSISLHALITKSIENYQYSHTKQNMQHFGQVTLLPLIEGGIAITQGTRYIHGELMWTKHHMQKLIEELSKFLDKTDQEWINKYNKKIKNLNLTNTLTKLQNKNE
;
A
#
# COMPACT_ATOMS: atom_id res chain seq x y z
N MET A 1 2.11 14.67 4.02
CA MET A 1 1.16 13.76 3.34
C MET A 1 0.76 14.31 1.96
N SER A 2 0.25 15.54 1.84
CA SER A 2 -0.19 16.07 0.53
C SER A 2 0.87 16.05 -0.57
N ASN A 3 2.13 16.41 -0.28
CA ASN A 3 3.22 16.38 -1.28
C ASN A 3 3.54 14.97 -1.80
N GLU A 4 3.42 13.95 -0.94
CA GLU A 4 3.62 12.56 -1.35
C GLU A 4 2.47 12.10 -2.25
N VAL A 5 1.23 12.41 -1.87
CA VAL A 5 0.03 12.12 -2.68
C VAL A 5 0.09 12.82 -4.03
N SER A 6 0.48 14.10 -4.06
CA SER A 6 0.72 14.90 -5.27
C SER A 6 1.78 14.25 -6.18
N THR A 7 2.89 13.79 -5.60
CA THR A 7 3.95 13.08 -6.35
C THR A 7 3.46 11.74 -6.92
N LEU A 8 2.71 10.97 -6.15
CA LEU A 8 2.14 9.70 -6.59
C LEU A 8 1.07 9.92 -7.67
N LEU A 9 0.22 10.93 -7.49
CA LEU A 9 -0.82 11.31 -8.45
C LEU A 9 -0.19 11.68 -9.79
N THR A 10 0.84 12.53 -9.79
CA THR A 10 1.60 12.88 -10.99
C THR A 10 2.13 11.65 -11.72
N ARG A 11 2.60 10.63 -10.99
CA ARG A 11 3.14 9.41 -11.58
C ARG A 11 2.07 8.44 -12.12
N TYR A 12 0.87 8.44 -11.54
CA TYR A 12 -0.09 7.35 -11.75
C TYR A 12 -1.50 7.79 -12.18
N TYR A 13 -1.77 9.08 -12.39
CA TYR A 13 -3.11 9.55 -12.78
C TYR A 13 -3.65 8.87 -14.05
N VAL A 14 -2.80 8.64 -15.07
CA VAL A 14 -3.20 7.93 -16.30
C VAL A 14 -3.62 6.49 -16.00
N LYS A 15 -2.89 5.80 -15.13
CA LYS A 15 -3.22 4.43 -14.72
C LYS A 15 -4.50 4.35 -13.89
N LEU A 16 -4.86 5.44 -13.20
CA LEU A 16 -6.15 5.58 -12.53
C LEU A 16 -7.30 5.90 -13.49
N GLY A 17 -7.03 6.10 -14.79
CA GLY A 17 -8.05 6.46 -15.77
C GLY A 17 -8.46 7.93 -15.70
N MET A 18 -7.63 8.80 -15.10
CA MET A 18 -7.87 10.24 -15.09
C MET A 18 -7.39 10.91 -16.38
N THR A 19 -8.10 11.96 -16.80
CA THR A 19 -7.62 12.87 -17.84
C THR A 19 -6.54 13.80 -17.30
N ALA A 20 -5.79 14.47 -18.18
CA ALA A 20 -4.80 15.48 -17.78
C ALA A 20 -5.46 16.66 -17.06
N GLU A 21 -6.67 17.05 -17.47
CA GLU A 21 -7.44 18.13 -16.84
C GLU A 21 -7.89 17.73 -15.42
N GLU A 22 -8.43 16.52 -15.26
CA GLU A 22 -8.78 15.96 -13.96
C GLU A 22 -7.58 15.89 -13.01
N TYR A 23 -6.42 15.50 -13.54
CA TYR A 23 -5.17 15.51 -12.81
C TYR A 23 -4.76 16.92 -12.39
N ILE A 24 -4.76 17.90 -13.30
CA ILE A 24 -4.35 19.28 -13.00
C ILE A 24 -5.22 19.85 -11.87
N ILE A 25 -6.54 19.69 -11.96
CA ILE A 25 -7.47 20.21 -10.95
C ILE A 25 -7.27 19.51 -9.60
N LEU A 26 -7.16 18.17 -9.57
CA LEU A 26 -6.94 17.44 -8.33
C LEU A 26 -5.55 17.73 -7.74
N ASN A 27 -4.53 17.91 -8.57
CA ASN A 27 -3.19 18.24 -8.10
C ASN A 27 -3.12 19.67 -7.56
N SER A 28 -3.80 20.63 -8.19
CA SER A 28 -3.94 21.99 -7.64
C SER A 28 -4.68 21.98 -6.31
N TYR A 29 -5.72 21.15 -6.17
CA TYR A 29 -6.37 20.90 -4.88
C TYR A 29 -5.34 20.39 -3.84
N LEU A 30 -4.54 19.36 -4.15
CA LEU A 30 -3.55 18.84 -3.20
C LEU A 30 -2.46 19.85 -2.79
N ASN A 31 -2.08 20.76 -3.69
CA ASN A 31 -1.00 21.71 -3.45
C ASN A 31 -1.50 23.11 -3.05
N HIS A 32 -2.81 23.27 -2.84
CA HIS A 32 -3.42 24.54 -2.48
C HIS A 32 -2.88 25.09 -1.14
N SER A 33 -2.54 26.37 -1.14
CA SER A 33 -1.77 27.02 -0.08
C SER A 33 -2.63 27.52 1.10
N LYS A 34 -3.91 27.83 0.86
CA LYS A 34 -4.84 28.35 1.88
C LYS A 34 -5.81 27.26 2.34
N ILE A 35 -5.47 26.56 3.40
CA ILE A 35 -6.42 25.67 4.07
C ILE A 35 -7.15 26.50 5.11
N ASP A 36 -8.37 26.95 4.82
CA ASP A 36 -9.19 27.68 5.77
C ASP A 36 -10.08 26.67 6.52
N TYR A 37 -9.81 26.44 7.81
CA TYR A 37 -10.53 25.48 8.66
C TYR A 37 -10.75 24.08 8.05
N GLY A 38 -9.79 23.61 7.23
CA GLY A 38 -9.86 22.30 6.59
C GLY A 38 -10.68 22.26 5.30
N GLN A 39 -11.26 23.39 4.86
CA GLN A 39 -11.90 23.55 3.56
C GLN A 39 -10.95 24.21 2.57
N GLN A 40 -11.00 23.76 1.31
CA GLN A 40 -10.19 24.33 0.24
C GLN A 40 -10.96 25.42 -0.49
N ASP A 41 -10.28 26.53 -0.80
CA ASP A 41 -10.82 27.59 -1.63
C ASP A 41 -10.83 27.16 -3.10
N LEU A 42 -11.99 26.72 -3.58
CA LEU A 42 -12.17 26.30 -4.96
C LEU A 42 -11.98 27.47 -5.95
N ASN A 43 -12.06 28.73 -5.51
CA ASN A 43 -11.80 29.88 -6.38
C ASN A 43 -10.30 30.01 -6.67
N GLU A 44 -9.45 29.85 -5.66
CA GLU A 44 -7.99 29.85 -5.87
C GLU A 44 -7.57 28.66 -6.75
N ILE A 45 -8.20 27.49 -6.61
CA ILE A 45 -7.96 26.36 -7.53
C ILE A 45 -8.39 26.71 -8.96
N ALA A 46 -9.52 27.38 -9.13
CA ALA A 46 -10.00 27.85 -10.43
C ALA A 46 -9.00 28.82 -11.06
N GLU A 47 -8.45 29.77 -10.28
CA GLU A 47 -7.37 30.67 -10.71
C GLU A 47 -6.09 29.92 -11.10
N MET A 48 -5.61 29.01 -10.23
CA MET A 48 -4.40 28.21 -10.46
C MET A 48 -4.48 27.33 -11.72
N THR A 49 -5.69 26.91 -12.09
CA THR A 49 -5.93 26.02 -13.23
C THR A 49 -6.44 26.74 -14.48
N ASN A 50 -6.63 28.06 -14.41
CA ASN A 50 -7.24 28.88 -15.46
C ASN A 50 -8.59 28.29 -15.92
N LYS A 51 -9.44 27.95 -14.93
CA LYS A 51 -10.75 27.35 -15.09
C LYS A 51 -11.81 28.18 -14.39
N THR A 52 -13.07 27.99 -14.77
CA THR A 52 -14.20 28.53 -14.02
C THR A 52 -14.45 27.68 -12.77
N LEU A 53 -15.07 28.29 -11.76
CA LEU A 53 -15.49 27.58 -10.55
C LEU A 53 -16.41 26.38 -10.86
N ASP A 54 -17.28 26.51 -11.86
CA ASP A 54 -18.21 25.46 -12.28
C ASP A 54 -17.47 24.30 -12.96
N GLU A 55 -16.47 24.57 -13.80
CA GLU A 55 -15.61 23.53 -14.38
C GLU A 55 -14.84 22.77 -13.28
N VAL A 56 -14.30 23.47 -12.29
CA VAL A 56 -13.60 22.85 -11.15
C VAL A 56 -14.56 21.93 -10.38
N LYS A 57 -15.74 22.42 -10.02
CA LYS A 57 -16.76 21.63 -9.30
C LYS A 57 -17.21 20.42 -10.11
N SER A 58 -17.51 20.61 -11.40
CA SER A 58 -17.92 19.53 -12.30
C SER A 58 -16.84 18.46 -12.43
N THR A 59 -15.56 18.87 -12.50
CA THR A 59 -14.43 17.95 -12.59
C THR A 59 -14.26 17.14 -11.30
N LEU A 60 -14.31 17.80 -10.14
CA LEU A 60 -14.25 17.10 -8.85
C LEU A 60 -15.45 16.15 -8.66
N GLN A 61 -16.64 16.54 -9.12
CA GLN A 61 -17.82 15.68 -9.10
C GLN A 61 -17.65 14.47 -10.02
N SER A 62 -17.16 14.66 -11.25
CA SER A 62 -16.80 13.56 -12.17
C SER A 62 -15.84 12.56 -11.51
N LEU A 63 -14.82 13.04 -10.79
CA LEU A 63 -13.88 12.18 -10.09
C LEU A 63 -14.52 11.39 -8.94
N LEU A 64 -15.52 11.96 -8.26
CA LEU A 64 -16.31 11.26 -7.24
C LEU A 64 -17.21 10.20 -7.89
N ASP A 65 -17.88 10.54 -9.00
CA ASP A 65 -18.82 9.65 -9.70
C ASP A 65 -18.08 8.45 -10.30
N LYS A 66 -16.86 8.65 -10.81
CA LYS A 66 -15.93 7.58 -11.23
C LYS A 66 -15.37 6.77 -10.06
N GLY A 67 -15.62 7.19 -8.82
CA GLY A 67 -15.06 6.59 -7.60
C GLY A 67 -13.54 6.75 -7.48
N LEU A 68 -12.92 7.69 -8.20
CA LEU A 68 -11.46 7.91 -8.18
C LEU A 68 -11.03 8.66 -6.91
N ILE A 69 -11.89 9.52 -6.39
CA ILE A 69 -11.75 10.17 -5.09
C ILE A 69 -12.96 9.85 -4.21
N SER A 70 -12.88 10.16 -2.92
CA SER A 70 -13.98 9.99 -1.97
C SER A 70 -14.05 11.20 -1.06
N LYS A 71 -15.24 11.47 -0.50
CA LYS A 71 -15.39 12.50 0.53
C LYS A 71 -15.02 11.94 1.89
N ASP A 72 -14.30 12.75 2.66
CA ASP A 72 -14.12 12.57 4.09
C ASP A 72 -15.49 12.74 4.78
N PRO A 73 -15.90 11.80 5.66
CA PRO A 73 -17.22 11.83 6.26
C PRO A 73 -17.40 12.94 7.30
N ILE A 74 -16.31 13.52 7.81
CA ILE A 74 -16.35 14.54 8.88
C ILE A 74 -16.27 15.94 8.27
N HIS A 75 -15.33 16.15 7.36
CA HIS A 75 -15.01 17.46 6.80
C HIS A 75 -15.64 17.71 5.42
N HIS A 76 -16.24 16.68 4.81
CA HIS A 76 -16.83 16.72 3.46
C HIS A 76 -15.86 17.17 2.34
N THR A 77 -14.56 17.17 2.63
CA THR A 77 -13.47 17.41 1.69
C THR A 77 -12.98 16.10 1.07
N ILE A 78 -12.00 16.15 0.16
CA ILE A 78 -11.42 14.93 -0.40
C ILE A 78 -10.68 14.14 0.70
N ASP A 79 -11.01 12.86 0.84
CA ASP A 79 -10.34 11.90 1.72
C ASP A 79 -8.93 11.58 1.19
N ILE A 80 -7.96 12.36 1.64
CA ILE A 80 -6.56 12.28 1.19
C ILE A 80 -5.94 10.92 1.51
N LEU A 81 -6.34 10.29 2.63
CA LEU A 81 -5.83 8.97 3.01
C LEU A 81 -6.32 7.90 2.04
N LYS A 82 -7.61 7.89 1.69
CA LYS A 82 -8.13 6.95 0.68
C LYS A 82 -7.48 7.17 -0.69
N LEU A 83 -7.27 8.42 -1.09
CA LEU A 83 -6.57 8.73 -2.34
C LEU A 83 -5.12 8.20 -2.32
N HIS A 84 -4.40 8.41 -1.22
CA HIS A 84 -3.05 7.88 -1.01
C HIS A 84 -3.01 6.35 -1.15
N LEU A 85 -3.89 5.64 -0.42
CA LEU A 85 -3.97 4.18 -0.46
C LEU A 85 -4.30 3.65 -1.86
N LYS A 86 -5.20 4.32 -2.59
CA LYS A 86 -5.53 3.98 -3.98
C LYS A 86 -4.34 4.15 -4.92
N LEU A 87 -3.60 5.26 -4.80
CA LEU A 87 -2.39 5.52 -5.59
C LEU A 87 -1.26 4.52 -5.29
N ILE A 88 -1.07 4.17 -4.02
CA ILE A 88 -0.12 3.13 -3.61
C ILE A 88 -0.51 1.77 -4.18
N SER A 89 -1.80 1.43 -4.24
CA SER A 89 -2.26 0.21 -4.91
C SER A 89 -1.84 0.21 -6.38
N VAL A 90 -2.11 1.28 -7.12
CA VAL A 90 -1.74 1.38 -8.55
C VAL A 90 -0.23 1.32 -8.77
N GLN A 91 0.56 1.92 -7.89
CA GLN A 91 2.02 1.79 -7.91
C GLN A 91 2.44 0.31 -7.82
N ASN A 92 1.86 -0.40 -6.86
CA ASN A 92 2.19 -1.78 -6.55
C ASN A 92 1.63 -2.77 -7.59
N ASP A 93 0.58 -2.40 -8.32
CA ASP A 93 -0.01 -3.24 -9.37
C ASP A 93 0.99 -3.59 -10.47
N SER A 94 1.95 -2.69 -10.77
CA SER A 94 3.02 -2.95 -11.75
C SER A 94 4.23 -3.71 -11.22
N ILE A 95 4.32 -3.93 -9.90
CA ILE A 95 5.46 -4.61 -9.28
C ILE A 95 5.06 -6.07 -9.04
N SER A 96 5.97 -7.01 -9.28
CA SER A 96 5.72 -8.42 -8.93
C SER A 96 5.60 -8.55 -7.41
N LEU A 97 4.75 -9.47 -6.94
CA LEU A 97 4.55 -9.67 -5.51
C LEU A 97 5.86 -10.07 -4.82
N HIS A 98 6.67 -10.90 -5.49
CA HIS A 98 8.03 -11.23 -5.08
C HIS A 98 8.87 -9.98 -4.83
N ALA A 99 8.97 -9.06 -5.80
CA ALA A 99 9.78 -7.85 -5.65
C ALA A 99 9.28 -6.91 -4.55
N LEU A 100 7.96 -6.80 -4.37
CA LEU A 100 7.36 -6.04 -3.25
C LEU A 100 7.80 -6.61 -1.90
N ILE A 101 7.69 -7.92 -1.73
CA ILE A 101 8.07 -8.60 -0.49
C ILE A 101 9.57 -8.47 -0.25
N THR A 102 10.42 -8.74 -1.25
CA THR A 102 11.89 -8.65 -1.14
C THR A 102 12.32 -7.25 -0.70
N LYS A 103 11.87 -6.21 -1.41
CA LYS A 103 12.21 -4.82 -1.07
C LYS A 103 11.74 -4.46 0.34
N SER A 104 10.56 -4.95 0.74
CA SER A 104 10.04 -4.69 2.07
C SER A 104 10.84 -5.39 3.17
N ILE A 105 11.33 -6.62 2.92
CA ILE A 105 12.23 -7.33 3.84
C ILE A 105 13.56 -6.59 3.98
N GLU A 106 14.15 -6.14 2.88
CA GLU A 106 15.39 -5.34 2.91
C GLU A 106 15.21 -4.08 3.75
N ASN A 107 14.16 -3.29 3.47
CA ASN A 107 13.84 -2.09 4.24
C ASN A 107 13.66 -2.39 5.74
N TYR A 108 13.01 -3.51 6.07
CA TYR A 108 12.83 -3.94 7.45
C TYR A 108 14.17 -4.28 8.14
N GLN A 109 15.11 -4.88 7.41
CA GLN A 109 16.44 -5.22 7.94
C GLN A 109 17.31 -3.99 8.20
N TYR A 110 17.22 -2.97 7.34
CA TYR A 110 18.00 -1.73 7.44
C TYR A 110 17.42 -0.69 8.42
N SER A 111 16.18 -0.89 8.89
CA SER A 111 15.58 0.03 9.85
C SER A 111 16.23 -0.07 11.23
N HIS A 112 16.69 1.07 11.74
CA HIS A 112 17.30 1.19 13.08
C HIS A 112 16.23 1.12 14.19
N THR A 113 14.96 1.29 13.86
CA THR A 113 13.81 1.21 14.77
C THR A 113 13.04 -0.09 14.54
N LYS A 114 13.59 -1.20 15.05
CA LYS A 114 13.00 -2.54 14.89
C LYS A 114 11.74 -2.78 15.73
N GLN A 115 11.51 -1.95 16.75
CA GLN A 115 10.33 -2.07 17.58
C GLN A 115 9.12 -1.61 16.77
N ASN A 116 8.27 -2.57 16.45
CA ASN A 116 7.00 -2.47 15.73
C ASN A 116 7.07 -2.58 14.21
N MET A 117 8.13 -2.27 13.48
CA MET A 117 8.07 -2.39 12.00
C MET A 117 7.69 -3.80 11.53
N GLN A 118 6.87 -3.88 10.48
CA GLN A 118 6.53 -5.13 9.81
C GLN A 118 6.82 -5.00 8.32
N HIS A 119 7.36 -6.05 7.70
CA HIS A 119 7.50 -6.09 6.25
C HIS A 119 6.23 -6.60 5.58
N PHE A 120 6.03 -6.27 4.32
CA PHE A 120 4.84 -6.56 3.53
C PHE A 120 4.52 -8.06 3.45
N GLY A 121 5.55 -8.91 3.48
CA GLY A 121 5.39 -10.37 3.53
C GLY A 121 4.94 -10.95 4.88
N GLN A 122 4.87 -10.13 5.94
CA GLN A 122 4.24 -10.55 7.19
C GLN A 122 2.74 -10.35 7.05
N VAL A 123 2.01 -11.46 7.04
CA VAL A 123 0.57 -11.48 6.84
C VAL A 123 -0.10 -12.36 7.87
N THR A 124 -1.34 -12.03 8.19
CA THR A 124 -2.23 -12.89 8.98
C THR A 124 -3.22 -13.56 8.03
N LEU A 125 -3.36 -14.88 8.17
CA LEU A 125 -4.35 -15.68 7.47
C LEU A 125 -5.64 -15.69 8.29
N LEU A 126 -6.74 -15.22 7.70
CA LEU A 126 -8.02 -15.07 8.37
C LEU A 126 -9.05 -16.06 7.76
N PRO A 127 -9.41 -17.14 8.46
CA PRO A 127 -10.47 -18.03 7.98
C PRO A 127 -11.83 -17.34 8.03
N LEU A 128 -12.63 -17.48 6.97
CA LEU A 128 -13.96 -16.87 6.88
C LEU A 128 -15.06 -17.90 7.17
N ILE A 129 -16.17 -17.44 7.77
CA ILE A 129 -17.32 -18.28 8.15
C ILE A 129 -17.94 -18.96 6.93
N GLU A 130 -18.00 -18.27 5.80
CA GLU A 130 -18.55 -18.77 4.53
C GLU A 130 -17.57 -19.69 3.76
N GLY A 131 -16.38 -19.92 4.32
CA GLY A 131 -15.30 -20.68 3.69
C GLY A 131 -14.21 -19.80 3.07
N GLY A 132 -13.04 -20.39 2.84
CA GLY A 132 -11.86 -19.70 2.33
C GLY A 132 -11.00 -19.04 3.42
N ILE A 133 -9.84 -18.51 2.99
CA ILE A 133 -8.86 -17.86 3.84
C ILE A 133 -8.52 -16.50 3.22
N ALA A 134 -8.82 -15.41 3.91
CA ALA A 134 -8.40 -14.07 3.54
C ALA A 134 -6.99 -13.77 4.07
N ILE A 135 -6.35 -12.75 3.50
CA ILE A 135 -5.00 -12.32 3.89
C ILE A 135 -5.06 -10.87 4.33
N THR A 136 -4.63 -10.60 5.55
CA THR A 136 -4.50 -9.24 6.10
C THR A 136 -3.03 -8.88 6.29
N GLN A 137 -2.74 -7.59 6.21
CA GLN A 137 -1.39 -7.05 6.39
C GLN A 137 -0.95 -7.19 7.84
N GLY A 138 0.33 -7.50 8.01
CA GLY A 138 0.96 -7.52 9.31
C GLY A 138 0.50 -8.68 10.20
N THR A 139 1.11 -8.73 11.38
CA THR A 139 0.88 -9.75 12.41
C THR A 139 0.84 -9.13 13.81
N ARG A 140 0.81 -7.80 13.92
CA ARG A 140 0.73 -7.08 15.21
C ARG A 140 -0.57 -7.37 15.96
N TYR A 141 -1.67 -7.54 15.23
CA TYR A 141 -2.99 -7.83 15.76
C TYR A 141 -3.39 -9.27 15.38
N ILE A 142 -4.25 -9.87 16.20
CA ILE A 142 -4.72 -11.26 16.04
C ILE A 142 -5.37 -11.49 14.67
N HIS A 143 -6.03 -10.47 14.12
CA HIS A 143 -6.66 -10.51 12.79
C HIS A 143 -5.87 -9.74 11.71
N GLY A 144 -4.65 -9.31 12.03
CA GLY A 144 -3.87 -8.38 11.20
C GLY A 144 -4.50 -6.98 11.13
N GLU A 145 -4.04 -6.19 10.17
CA GLU A 145 -4.48 -4.82 9.90
C GLU A 145 -5.46 -4.82 8.70
N LEU A 146 -5.12 -4.12 7.61
CA LEU A 146 -5.96 -4.02 6.43
C LEU A 146 -5.87 -5.29 5.57
N MET A 147 -6.99 -5.67 4.96
CA MET A 147 -7.03 -6.78 4.01
C MET A 147 -6.18 -6.47 2.78
N TRP A 148 -5.48 -7.49 2.27
CA TRP A 148 -4.85 -7.39 0.96
C TRP A 148 -5.90 -7.11 -0.11
N THR A 149 -5.51 -6.41 -1.17
CA THR A 149 -6.37 -6.23 -2.32
C THR A 149 -6.56 -7.58 -3.03
N LYS A 150 -7.68 -7.73 -3.73
CA LYS A 150 -7.95 -8.90 -4.58
C LYS A 150 -6.77 -9.21 -5.50
N HIS A 151 -6.17 -8.18 -6.10
CA HIS A 151 -5.02 -8.31 -7.00
C HIS A 151 -3.79 -8.91 -6.32
N HIS A 152 -3.44 -8.46 -5.11
CA HIS A 152 -2.32 -9.05 -4.37
C HIS A 152 -2.57 -10.52 -4.03
N MET A 153 -3.80 -10.88 -3.64
CA MET A 153 -4.15 -12.28 -3.38
C MET A 153 -4.08 -13.13 -4.65
N GLN A 154 -4.54 -12.62 -5.80
CA GLN A 154 -4.42 -13.30 -7.10
C GLN A 154 -2.96 -13.53 -7.49
N LYS A 155 -2.10 -12.51 -7.37
CA LYS A 155 -0.65 -12.65 -7.59
C LYS A 155 -0.02 -13.67 -6.63
N LEU A 156 -0.46 -13.74 -5.38
CA LEU A 156 0.06 -14.73 -4.43
C LEU A 156 -0.29 -16.16 -4.88
N ILE A 157 -1.51 -16.38 -5.34
CA ILE A 157 -1.93 -17.68 -5.87
C ILE A 157 -1.04 -18.09 -7.05
N GLU A 158 -0.74 -17.17 -7.97
CA GLU A 158 0.16 -17.42 -9.10
C GLU A 158 1.57 -17.80 -8.65
N GLU A 159 2.15 -17.05 -7.70
CA GLU A 159 3.51 -17.31 -7.20
C GLU A 159 3.59 -18.62 -6.39
N LEU A 160 2.57 -18.93 -5.58
CA LEU A 160 2.48 -20.20 -4.86
C LEU A 160 2.34 -21.39 -5.81
N SER A 161 1.52 -21.25 -6.86
CA SER A 161 1.37 -22.29 -7.89
C SER A 161 2.71 -22.57 -8.57
N LYS A 162 3.43 -21.54 -9.01
CA LYS A 162 4.78 -21.67 -9.60
C LYS A 162 5.78 -22.34 -8.65
N PHE A 163 5.68 -22.09 -7.34
CA PHE A 163 6.52 -22.74 -6.35
C PHE A 163 6.19 -24.22 -6.26
N LEU A 164 4.92 -24.56 -6.05
CA LEU A 164 4.45 -25.95 -5.92
C LEU A 164 4.74 -26.80 -7.18
N ASP A 165 4.66 -26.22 -8.37
CA ASP A 165 5.01 -26.90 -9.62
C ASP A 165 6.50 -27.29 -9.71
N LYS A 166 7.37 -26.56 -9.00
CA LYS A 166 8.83 -26.71 -9.07
C LYS A 166 9.44 -27.37 -7.83
N THR A 167 8.66 -27.54 -6.77
CA THR A 167 9.15 -28.03 -5.49
C THR A 167 8.29 -29.16 -4.98
N ASP A 168 8.96 -30.22 -4.52
CA ASP A 168 8.33 -31.31 -3.81
C ASP A 168 8.55 -31.20 -2.30
N GLN A 169 8.02 -32.20 -1.57
CA GLN A 169 8.17 -32.27 -0.12
C GLN A 169 9.64 -32.46 0.31
N GLU A 170 10.48 -33.10 -0.51
CA GLU A 170 11.90 -33.29 -0.19
C GLU A 170 12.63 -31.95 -0.17
N TRP A 171 12.38 -31.10 -1.16
CA TRP A 171 12.91 -29.74 -1.23
C TRP A 171 12.51 -28.94 0.01
N ILE A 172 11.23 -28.98 0.41
CA ILE A 172 10.70 -28.30 1.60
C ILE A 172 11.41 -28.81 2.86
N ASN A 173 11.58 -30.13 2.99
CA ASN A 173 12.27 -30.74 4.13
C ASN A 173 13.73 -30.28 4.22
N LYS A 174 14.43 -30.22 3.09
CA LYS A 174 15.81 -29.73 3.00
C LYS A 174 15.92 -28.26 3.41
N TYR A 175 15.02 -27.42 2.92
CA TYR A 175 14.95 -26.01 3.31
C TYR A 175 14.73 -25.85 4.82
N ASN A 176 13.73 -26.53 5.39
CA ASN A 176 13.40 -26.47 6.81
C ASN A 176 14.57 -26.94 7.70
N LYS A 177 15.27 -28.00 7.30
CA LYS A 177 16.47 -28.48 8.01
C LYS A 177 17.59 -27.43 8.02
N LYS A 178 17.82 -26.75 6.89
CA LYS A 178 18.81 -25.67 6.77
C LYS A 178 18.50 -24.52 7.74
N ILE A 179 17.25 -24.06 7.80
CA ILE A 179 16.83 -22.95 8.68
C ILE A 179 16.95 -23.34 10.16
N LYS A 180 16.52 -24.55 10.55
CA LYS A 180 16.67 -25.05 11.92
C LYS A 180 18.13 -25.03 12.38
N ASN A 181 19.04 -25.51 11.54
CA ASN A 181 20.47 -25.54 11.84
C ASN A 181 21.06 -24.13 11.99
N LEU A 182 20.70 -23.19 11.11
CA LEU A 182 21.12 -21.78 11.22
C LEU A 182 20.69 -21.14 12.55
N ASN A 183 19.46 -21.39 12.99
CA ASN A 183 18.94 -20.86 14.25
C ASN A 183 19.63 -21.47 15.48
N LEU A 184 19.95 -22.77 15.43
CA LEU A 184 20.73 -23.46 16.47
C LEU A 184 22.13 -22.86 16.60
N THR A 185 22.85 -22.68 15.48
CA THR A 185 24.18 -22.05 15.49
C THR A 185 24.14 -20.63 16.06
N ASN A 186 23.20 -19.79 15.61
CA ASN A 186 23.05 -18.42 16.13
C ASN A 186 22.75 -18.36 17.63
N THR A 187 22.02 -19.35 18.15
CA THR A 187 21.68 -19.44 19.58
C THR A 187 22.90 -19.83 20.41
N LEU A 188 23.68 -20.80 19.93
CA LEU A 188 24.91 -21.25 20.59
C LEU A 188 25.98 -20.15 20.63
N THR A 189 26.18 -19.42 19.52
CA THR A 189 27.15 -18.31 19.46
C THR A 189 26.75 -17.16 20.40
N LYS A 190 25.45 -16.86 20.55
CA LYS A 190 24.97 -15.86 21.52
C LYS A 190 25.13 -16.28 22.98
N LEU A 191 25.08 -17.58 23.27
CA LEU A 191 25.31 -18.13 24.61
C LEU A 191 26.81 -18.11 24.98
N GLN A 192 27.68 -18.40 24.02
CA GLN A 192 29.14 -18.32 24.21
C GLN A 192 29.59 -16.88 24.47
N ASN A 193 29.12 -15.91 23.68
CA ASN A 193 29.48 -14.49 23.84
C ASN A 193 28.85 -13.79 25.06
N LYS A 194 27.97 -14.45 25.81
CA LYS A 194 27.41 -13.95 27.08
C LYS A 194 28.13 -14.49 28.32
N ASN A 195 28.97 -15.51 28.13
CA ASN A 195 29.71 -16.17 29.19
C ASN A 195 31.21 -15.78 29.20
N GLU A 196 31.59 -14.79 28.39
CA GLU A 196 32.87 -14.05 28.41
C GLU A 196 32.62 -12.64 28.97
#